data_AF-A0A7K0RFI1-F1
#
_entry.id   AF-A0A7K0RFI1-F1
#
_cell.length_a   1.000
_cell.length_b   1.000
_cell.length_c   1.000
_cell.angle_alpha   90.00
_cell.angle_beta   90.00
_cell.angle_gamma   90.00
#
_symmetry.space_group_name_H-M   'P 1'
#
loop_
_entity.id
_entity.type
_entity.pdbx_description
1 polymer ?
#
loop_
_entity_poly.entity_id
_entity_poly.type
_entity_poly.pdbx_seq_one_letter_code
_entity_poly.pdbx_strand_id
1 'polypeptide(L)'
;DSSGETVSTLPNGEPTTFSARIRFTEAVNNPIFSVSLANGARVPLFTASSDWSGKPSGKFEAGEEVVWRIEFDNPLGPDRYTVTPSVTIRDGATLAARERMSSVVVTRIAAGPLVDIPFSEELRR
;
A
#
# COMPACT_ATOMS: atom_id res chain seq x y z
N ASP A 1 0.85 3.48 11.88
CA ASP A 1 2.00 2.75 12.43
C ASP A 1 1.51 1.42 13.01
N SER A 2 2.33 0.72 13.79
CA SER A 2 1.96 -0.53 14.48
C SER A 2 0.92 -0.33 15.60
N SER A 3 0.64 0.92 16.01
CA SER A 3 -0.42 1.27 16.98
C SER A 3 -1.75 1.63 16.31
N GLY A 4 -1.78 1.71 14.97
CA GLY A 4 -2.95 2.10 14.19
C GLY A 4 -3.14 3.61 14.04
N GLU A 5 -2.17 4.43 14.46
CA GLU A 5 -2.20 5.88 14.30
C GLU A 5 -1.80 6.30 12.87
N THR A 6 -2.41 7.40 12.40
CA THR A 6 -1.97 8.05 11.16
C THR A 6 -0.67 8.79 11.42
N VAL A 7 0.42 8.29 10.86
CA VAL A 7 1.76 8.86 11.04
C VAL A 7 2.22 9.58 9.78
N SER A 8 2.90 10.71 9.95
CA SER A 8 3.55 11.45 8.86
C SER A 8 4.94 10.91 8.51
N THR A 9 5.46 10.00 9.34
CA THR A 9 6.81 9.45 9.26
C THR A 9 6.79 7.95 9.49
N LEU A 10 7.54 7.21 8.68
CA LEU A 10 7.71 5.77 8.79
C LEU A 10 9.20 5.41 8.87
N PRO A 11 9.63 4.66 9.89
CA PRO A 11 10.99 4.13 9.88
C PRO A 11 11.14 3.06 8.78
N ASN A 12 12.29 3.04 8.12
CA ASN A 12 12.73 1.94 7.27
C ASN A 12 12.96 0.67 8.12
N GLY A 13 12.55 -0.48 7.60
CA GLY A 13 12.70 -1.79 8.25
C GLY A 13 11.65 -2.14 9.32
N GLU A 14 10.79 -1.18 9.71
CA GLU A 14 9.80 -1.41 10.77
C GLU A 14 8.44 -1.86 10.22
N PRO A 15 7.67 -2.66 10.99
CA PRO A 15 6.31 -3.05 10.64
C PRO A 15 5.41 -1.84 10.40
N THR A 16 4.76 -1.84 9.24
CA THR A 16 3.93 -0.74 8.75
C THR A 16 2.59 -1.25 8.25
N THR A 17 1.53 -0.51 8.54
CA THR A 17 0.19 -0.79 8.04
C THR A 17 -0.30 0.34 7.15
N PHE A 18 -0.78 0.01 5.96
CA PHE A 18 -1.66 0.89 5.19
C PHE A 18 -3.12 0.47 5.44
N SER A 19 -3.98 1.45 5.71
CA SER A 19 -5.41 1.25 5.94
C SER A 19 -6.22 2.21 5.08
N ALA A 20 -7.15 1.68 4.30
CA ALA A 20 -8.13 2.46 3.53
C ALA A 20 -9.54 2.14 4.00
N ARG A 21 -10.36 3.18 4.18
CA ARG A 21 -11.79 3.05 4.42
C ARG A 21 -12.52 3.34 3.11
N ILE A 22 -13.37 2.43 2.69
CA ILE A 22 -14.07 2.47 1.41
C ILE A 22 -15.57 2.38 1.69
N ARG A 23 -16.34 3.32 1.14
CA ARG A 23 -17.79 3.28 1.15
C ARG A 23 -18.30 3.01 -0.26
N PHE A 24 -19.09 1.95 -0.41
CA PHE A 24 -19.74 1.60 -1.67
C PHE A 24 -21.04 2.37 -1.81
N THR A 25 -21.19 3.13 -2.90
CA THR A 25 -22.45 3.84 -3.20
C THR A 25 -23.44 2.99 -3.98
N GLU A 26 -22.95 1.92 -4.61
CA GLU A 26 -23.69 0.96 -5.41
C GLU A 26 -23.16 -0.45 -5.12
N ALA A 27 -23.94 -1.49 -5.47
CA ALA A 27 -23.49 -2.87 -5.29
C ALA A 27 -22.36 -3.21 -6.26
N VAL A 28 -21.26 -3.78 -5.75
CA VAL A 28 -20.07 -4.14 -6.54
C VAL A 28 -19.67 -5.59 -6.26
N ASN A 29 -19.48 -6.35 -7.34
CA ASN A 29 -19.01 -7.74 -7.26
C ASN A 29 -17.50 -7.80 -7.49
N ASN A 30 -16.79 -8.41 -6.55
CA ASN A 30 -15.36 -8.68 -6.57
C ASN A 30 -14.48 -7.46 -6.94
N PRO A 31 -14.63 -6.31 -6.25
CA PRO A 31 -13.71 -5.19 -6.43
C PRO A 31 -12.27 -5.57 -6.04
N ILE A 32 -11.31 -5.00 -6.75
CA ILE A 32 -9.89 -5.12 -6.48
C ILE A 32 -9.42 -3.84 -5.80
N PHE A 33 -8.91 -3.97 -4.59
CA PHE A 33 -8.32 -2.88 -3.82
C PHE A 33 -6.81 -2.85 -4.05
N SER A 34 -6.29 -1.68 -4.38
CA SER A 34 -4.86 -1.50 -4.60
C SER A 34 -4.36 -0.22 -3.97
N VAL A 35 -3.06 -0.20 -3.66
CA VAL A 35 -2.34 1.00 -3.25
C VAL A 35 -0.98 1.03 -3.90
N SER A 36 -0.53 2.20 -4.35
CA SER A 36 0.83 2.43 -4.83
C SER A 36 1.49 3.58 -4.06
N LEU A 37 2.76 3.40 -3.73
CA LEU A 37 3.64 4.38 -3.13
C LEU A 37 4.72 4.76 -4.14
N ALA A 38 4.77 6.05 -4.47
CA ALA A 38 5.77 6.61 -5.38
C ALA A 38 6.65 7.63 -4.64
N ASN A 39 7.94 7.64 -4.94
CA ASN A 39 8.94 8.50 -4.32
C ASN A 39 8.83 9.97 -4.79
N GLY A 40 9.75 10.84 -4.35
CA GLY A 40 9.74 12.25 -4.72
C GLY A 40 9.91 12.50 -6.23
N ALA A 41 10.57 11.58 -6.93
CA ALA A 41 10.73 11.58 -8.38
C ALA A 41 9.53 10.96 -9.14
N ARG A 42 8.43 10.64 -8.44
CA ARG A 42 7.22 10.00 -8.98
C ARG A 42 7.45 8.59 -9.54
N VAL A 43 8.53 7.93 -9.15
CA VAL A 43 8.78 6.53 -9.48
C VAL A 43 7.99 5.65 -8.50
N PRO A 44 7.07 4.78 -8.94
CA PRO A 44 6.40 3.83 -8.07
C PRO A 44 7.40 2.78 -7.57
N LEU A 45 7.54 2.66 -6.25
CA LEU A 45 8.51 1.74 -5.62
C LEU A 45 7.84 0.63 -4.80
N PHE A 46 6.59 0.82 -4.40
CA PHE A 46 5.80 -0.21 -3.73
C PHE A 46 4.37 -0.19 -4.26
N THR A 47 3.82 -1.38 -4.47
CA THR A 47 2.42 -1.58 -4.81
C THR A 47 1.91 -2.79 -4.04
N ALA A 48 0.66 -2.75 -3.62
CA ALA A 48 -0.06 -3.92 -3.13
C ALA A 48 -1.43 -3.98 -3.78
N SER A 49 -1.91 -5.20 -4.03
CA SER A 49 -3.22 -5.47 -4.62
C SER A 49 -3.87 -6.66 -3.94
N SER A 50 -5.16 -6.56 -3.63
CA SER A 50 -5.94 -7.69 -3.11
C SER A 50 -6.03 -8.85 -4.11
N ASP A 51 -5.90 -8.58 -5.42
CA ASP A 51 -5.97 -9.58 -6.48
C ASP A 51 -4.81 -10.58 -6.47
N TRP A 52 -3.64 -10.18 -5.94
CA TRP A 52 -2.46 -11.06 -5.85
C TRP A 52 -2.66 -12.26 -4.93
N SER A 53 -3.62 -12.20 -4.01
CA SER A 53 -4.00 -13.35 -3.18
C SER A 53 -4.75 -14.44 -3.95
N GLY A 54 -5.24 -14.13 -5.17
CA GLY A 54 -6.10 -14.99 -5.98
C GLY A 54 -7.50 -15.20 -5.41
N LYS A 55 -7.82 -14.62 -4.25
CA LYS A 55 -9.12 -14.76 -3.59
C LYS A 55 -10.06 -13.65 -4.01
N PRO A 56 -11.27 -13.95 -4.50
CA PRO A 56 -12.28 -12.94 -4.76
C PRO A 56 -12.64 -12.19 -3.46
N SER A 57 -12.82 -10.88 -3.55
CA SER A 57 -13.18 -10.05 -2.40
C SER A 57 -14.64 -10.20 -1.97
N GLY A 58 -15.49 -10.82 -2.80
CA GLY A 58 -16.91 -11.02 -2.52
C GLY A 58 -17.79 -9.92 -3.10
N LYS A 59 -19.02 -9.83 -2.60
CA LYS A 59 -19.99 -8.81 -2.99
C LYS A 59 -20.10 -7.77 -1.88
N PHE A 60 -20.13 -6.50 -2.27
CA PHE A 60 -20.37 -5.36 -1.38
C PHE A 60 -21.66 -4.68 -1.80
N GLU A 61 -22.53 -4.36 -0.84
CA GLU A 61 -23.83 -3.75 -1.12
C GLU A 61 -23.76 -2.22 -1.14
N ALA A 62 -24.78 -1.59 -1.73
CA ALA A 62 -24.91 -0.14 -1.68
C ALA A 62 -25.05 0.35 -0.22
N GLY A 63 -24.22 1.32 0.14
CA GLY A 63 -24.14 1.89 1.49
C GLY A 63 -23.14 1.19 2.42
N GLU A 64 -22.60 0.04 2.03
CA GLU A 64 -21.62 -0.71 2.84
C GLU A 64 -20.30 0.06 2.99
N GLU A 65 -19.71 0.01 4.18
CA GLU A 65 -18.39 0.57 4.48
C GLU A 65 -17.45 -0.53 4.95
N VAL A 66 -16.26 -0.57 4.36
CA VAL A 66 -15.24 -1.58 4.68
C VAL A 66 -13.89 -0.92 4.93
N VAL A 67 -13.04 -1.64 5.67
CA VAL A 67 -11.65 -1.26 5.89
C VAL A 67 -10.75 -2.31 5.26
N TRP A 68 -9.99 -1.91 4.25
CA TRP A 68 -8.94 -2.73 3.66
C TRP A 68 -7.60 -2.38 4.29
N ARG A 69 -6.87 -3.40 4.77
CA ARG A 69 -5.57 -3.26 5.41
C ARG A 69 -4.53 -4.13 4.73
N ILE A 70 -3.31 -3.61 4.64
CA ILE A 70 -2.11 -4.37 4.32
C ILE A 70 -1.05 -4.07 5.37
N GLU A 71 -0.27 -5.09 5.69
CA GLU A 71 0.83 -5.02 6.64
C GLU A 71 2.11 -5.50 5.95
N PHE A 72 3.21 -4.79 6.19
CA PHE A 72 4.51 -5.09 5.59
C PHE A 72 5.63 -4.49 6.43
N ASP A 73 6.80 -5.12 6.41
CA ASP A 73 8.04 -4.50 6.91
C ASP A 73 8.49 -3.48 5.87
N ASN A 74 8.63 -2.21 6.25
CA ASN A 74 8.84 -1.13 5.31
C ASN A 74 10.20 -1.22 4.59
N PRO A 75 10.27 -1.62 3.30
CA PRO A 75 11.55 -1.79 2.61
C PRO A 75 12.05 -0.46 2.03
N LEU A 76 11.28 0.62 2.13
CA LEU A 76 11.55 1.85 1.41
C LEU A 76 12.72 2.60 2.05
N GLY A 77 13.60 3.16 1.21
CA GLY A 77 14.67 4.04 1.63
C GLY A 77 14.17 5.44 2.04
N PRO A 78 15.05 6.31 2.57
CA PRO A 78 14.65 7.67 2.96
C PRO A 78 14.21 8.53 1.76
N ASP A 79 12.95 8.94 1.75
CA ASP A 79 12.38 9.93 0.82
C ASP A 79 10.98 10.35 1.31
N ARG A 80 10.32 11.27 0.61
CA ARG A 80 8.88 11.51 0.71
C ARG A 80 8.16 10.64 -0.33
N TYR A 81 7.23 9.83 0.16
CA TYR A 81 6.39 8.97 -0.66
C TYR A 81 4.96 9.50 -0.72
N THR A 82 4.38 9.51 -1.90
CA THR A 82 2.94 9.78 -2.09
C THR A 82 2.17 8.48 -2.23
N VAL A 83 1.02 8.41 -1.57
CA VAL A 83 0.15 7.23 -1.53
C VAL A 83 -1.03 7.44 -2.47
N THR A 84 -1.27 6.46 -3.35
CA THR A 84 -2.41 6.46 -4.27
C THR A 84 -3.20 5.18 -4.11
N PRO A 85 -4.31 5.19 -3.35
CA PRO A 85 -5.24 4.07 -3.33
C PRO A 85 -6.18 4.08 -4.54
N SER A 86 -6.59 2.89 -4.95
CA SER A 86 -7.57 2.69 -6.01
C SER A 86 -8.45 1.47 -5.76
N VAL A 87 -9.67 1.53 -6.28
CA VAL A 87 -10.62 0.42 -6.37
C VAL A 87 -10.98 0.22 -7.83
N THR A 88 -10.77 -0.99 -8.33
CA THR A 88 -11.02 -1.39 -9.72
C THR A 88 -11.89 -2.64 -9.75
N ILE A 89 -12.36 -3.02 -10.93
CA ILE A 89 -12.97 -4.34 -11.18
C ILE A 89 -12.16 -5.07 -12.25
N ARG A 90 -12.33 -6.39 -12.33
CA ARG A 90 -11.47 -7.29 -13.16
C ARG A 90 -11.47 -6.97 -14.65
N ASP A 91 -12.53 -6.35 -15.16
CA ASP A 91 -12.60 -5.87 -16.56
C ASP A 91 -11.73 -4.63 -16.83
N GLY A 92 -11.05 -4.11 -15.80
CA GLY A 92 -10.15 -2.97 -15.86
C GLY A 92 -10.80 -1.62 -15.56
N ALA A 93 -12.13 -1.57 -15.33
CA ALA A 93 -12.76 -0.31 -14.99
C ALA A 93 -12.29 0.18 -13.60
N THR A 94 -11.93 1.45 -13.54
CA THR A 94 -11.60 2.12 -12.27
C THR A 94 -12.86 2.69 -11.66
N LEU A 95 -13.25 2.15 -10.50
CA LEU A 95 -14.40 2.66 -9.74
C LEU A 95 -14.02 3.90 -8.94
N ALA A 96 -12.81 3.89 -8.37
CA ALA A 96 -12.26 5.02 -7.65
C ALA A 96 -10.73 5.01 -7.71
N ALA A 97 -10.13 6.18 -7.91
CA ALA A 97 -8.71 6.40 -7.69
C ALA A 97 -8.54 7.75 -7.00
N ARG A 98 -7.60 7.82 -6.04
CA ARG A 98 -7.24 9.07 -5.36
C ARG A 98 -5.75 9.28 -5.49
N GLU A 99 -5.35 9.95 -6.56
CA GLU A 99 -3.95 10.26 -6.80
C GLU A 99 -3.37 11.08 -5.65
N ARG A 100 -2.25 10.62 -5.11
CA ARG A 100 -1.47 11.33 -4.07
C ARG A 100 -2.35 11.76 -2.89
N MET A 101 -3.29 10.90 -2.50
CA MET A 101 -4.25 11.14 -1.43
C MET A 101 -3.58 11.54 -0.11
N SER A 102 -2.41 10.97 0.16
CA SER A 102 -1.58 11.33 1.30
C SER A 102 -0.10 11.23 0.96
N SER A 103 0.75 11.71 1.87
CA SER A 103 2.20 11.54 1.77
C SER A 103 2.79 11.17 3.12
N VAL A 104 3.90 10.44 3.08
CA VAL A 104 4.63 9.99 4.25
C VAL A 104 6.13 10.16 4.01
N VAL A 105 6.88 10.50 5.04
CA VAL A 105 8.34 10.57 4.98
C VAL A 105 8.92 9.29 5.54
N VAL A 106 9.74 8.61 4.76
CA VAL A 106 10.49 7.45 5.24
C VAL A 106 11.84 7.90 5.80
N THR A 107 12.22 7.39 6.96
CA THR A 107 13.45 7.76 7.67
C THR A 107 14.34 6.55 7.93
N ARG A 108 15.67 6.73 7.89
CA ARG A 108 16.67 5.71 8.22
C ARG A 108 17.88 6.37 8.88
N ILE A 109 18.58 5.61 9.74
CA ILE A 109 19.81 6.08 10.42
C ILE A 109 21.00 6.16 9.44
N ALA A 110 21.05 5.30 8.42
CA ALA A 110 22.15 5.21 7.46
C ALA A 110 21.70 5.56 6.03
N ALA A 111 22.65 6.01 5.21
CA ALA A 111 22.46 6.12 3.76
C ALA A 111 22.31 4.74 3.13
N GLY A 112 21.55 4.63 2.04
CA GLY A 112 21.25 3.34 1.43
C GLY A 112 20.45 3.45 0.13
N PRO A 113 20.05 2.31 -0.43
CA PRO A 113 19.25 2.26 -1.65
C PRO A 113 17.82 2.78 -1.42
N LEU A 114 17.09 2.97 -2.52
CA LEU A 114 15.66 3.35 -2.49
C LEU A 114 14.74 2.23 -2.01
N VAL A 115 15.19 0.97 -2.12
CA VAL A 115 14.48 -0.22 -1.69
C VAL A 115 15.49 -1.20 -1.10
N ASP A 116 15.26 -1.63 0.13
CA ASP A 116 15.97 -2.73 0.75
C ASP A 116 15.29 -4.05 0.35
N ILE A 117 16.05 -4.93 -0.31
CA ILE A 117 15.58 -6.26 -0.72
C ILE A 117 16.08 -7.27 0.32
N PRO A 118 15.21 -8.02 1.01
CA PRO A 118 15.64 -9.06 1.93
C PRO A 118 16.47 -10.12 1.20
N PHE A 119 17.64 -10.47 1.76
CA PHE A 119 18.50 -11.52 1.22
C PHE A 119 19.11 -12.36 2.34
N SER A 120 19.47 -13.59 2.02
CA SER A 120 20.31 -14.46 2.85
C SER A 120 21.63 -14.72 2.13
N GLU A 121 22.70 -14.86 2.90
CA GLU A 121 24.04 -15.18 2.39
C GLU A 121 24.57 -16.41 3.14
N GLU A 122 25.22 -17.32 2.42
CA GLU A 122 25.93 -18.46 2.99
C GLU A 122 27.37 -18.46 2.48
N LEU A 123 28.34 -18.44 3.40
CA LEU A 123 29.76 -18.59 3.09
C LEU A 123 30.25 -19.96 3.56
N ARG A 124 30.70 -20.81 2.63
CA ARG A 124 31.37 -22.09 2.92
C ARG A 124 32.87 -21.99 2.67
N ARG A 125 33.66 -22.71 3.46
CA ARG A 125 35.11 -22.87 3.30
C ARG A 125 35.44 -24.30 2.92
#